data_AF-A0AA38MTL1-F1
#
_entry.id   AF-A0AA38MTL1-F1
#
_cell.length_a   1.000
_cell.length_b   1.000
_cell.length_c   1.000
_cell.angle_alpha   90.00
_cell.angle_beta   90.00
_cell.angle_gamma   90.00
#
_symmetry.space_group_name_H-M   'P 1'
#
loop_
_entity.id
_entity.type
_entity.pdbx_description
1 polymer ?
#
loop_
_entity_poly.entity_id
_entity_poly.type
_entity_poly.pdbx_seq_one_letter_code
_entity_poly.pdbx_strand_id
1 'polypeptide(L)'
;MAKLPPANPAPPPPISVPPNPPNSSRSHPPPAQTQPPPMANGAHKGKRKNDTPVDPATMYESLKNRIAALEEEEELEEEEERRFAEEAHKSVRGLEETSIHAKYIDLFAEYKRLERDHAKEKQKLSKDKDAAKSQLTKANQTKTKMENLARELQKDNKRLREDGKRLAQCVEDAQDELHQMKADISKRAHKAQLLDNKYREKPNILVKVSCRYRAELFFNISRKTKLSKLFGAWTERMERAGHGVTGVKKVDGAVAAAGAKVESGTEGRIPPSFTMQFVFTHNGRSVDADMTPEEAGMENGDEILAVELMDLTESTGGDDLYEQFLEPQRQKLKKNWTDDPQAAQRSIEEIFDGVVRERLKEVLRQYELRERHFECVIRSKELEVLLSRARAAEQKQLANGDKTRAGKLEEEIQQLRKDLEDSQNGQTMLIDKLIQCCKEPNAERTQRLFASLRDELEKRAPRLSINNGKKGPADGHVGS
;
A
#
# COMPACT_ATOMS: atom_id res chain seq x y z
N MET A 1 35.29 35.58 19.17
CA MET A 1 35.69 36.02 17.82
C MET A 1 36.76 35.06 17.30
N ALA A 2 36.41 34.21 16.33
CA ALA A 2 37.34 33.62 15.37
C ALA A 2 36.50 33.04 14.23
N LYS A 3 36.61 33.67 13.06
CA LYS A 3 35.77 33.49 11.86
C LYS A 3 36.52 32.51 10.96
N LEU A 4 35.92 31.36 10.63
CA LEU A 4 36.48 30.42 9.64
C LEU A 4 36.08 30.88 8.21
N PRO A 5 36.99 30.80 7.22
CA PRO A 5 36.74 31.30 5.86
C PRO A 5 35.92 30.31 5.00
N PRO A 6 35.28 30.81 3.91
CA PRO A 6 34.29 30.06 3.13
C PRO A 6 34.92 29.05 2.16
N ALA A 7 34.16 27.98 1.90
CA ALA A 7 34.48 26.90 0.98
C ALA A 7 34.58 27.40 -0.48
N ASN A 8 35.66 27.01 -1.16
CA ASN A 8 35.78 27.15 -2.62
C ASN A 8 35.00 26.03 -3.35
N PRO A 9 34.43 26.33 -4.53
CA PRO A 9 33.71 25.34 -5.34
C PRO A 9 34.68 24.39 -6.06
N ALA A 10 34.37 23.10 -6.01
CA ALA A 10 35.11 22.05 -6.72
C ALA A 10 34.88 22.13 -8.25
N PRO A 11 35.89 21.78 -9.08
CA PRO A 11 35.79 21.83 -10.54
C PRO A 11 34.96 20.64 -11.10
N PRO A 12 34.34 20.79 -12.28
CA PRO A 12 33.52 19.75 -12.89
C PRO A 12 34.38 18.58 -13.43
N PRO A 13 33.84 17.35 -13.46
CA PRO A 13 34.57 16.19 -13.98
C PRO A 13 34.74 16.25 -15.51
N PRO A 14 35.84 15.70 -16.06
CA PRO A 14 36.11 15.74 -17.48
C PRO A 14 35.17 14.82 -18.27
N ILE A 15 34.69 15.35 -19.40
CA ILE A 15 33.90 14.67 -20.41
C ILE A 15 34.80 13.64 -21.11
N SER A 16 34.57 12.35 -20.88
CA SER A 16 35.22 11.28 -21.63
C SER A 16 34.49 11.07 -22.97
N VAL A 17 35.13 11.51 -24.04
CA VAL A 17 34.78 11.27 -25.44
C VAL A 17 34.92 9.75 -25.75
N PRO A 18 33.97 9.11 -26.46
CA PRO A 18 34.08 7.70 -26.83
C PRO A 18 35.11 7.53 -27.98
N PRO A 19 35.95 6.48 -27.98
CA PRO A 19 36.84 6.21 -29.11
C PRO A 19 36.08 5.56 -30.27
N ASN A 20 36.33 6.09 -31.47
CA ASN A 20 35.89 5.53 -32.75
C ASN A 20 36.62 4.20 -33.06
N PRO A 21 36.00 3.29 -33.84
CA PRO A 21 36.55 1.96 -34.11
C PRO A 21 37.59 1.98 -35.25
N PRO A 22 38.59 1.07 -35.25
CA PRO A 22 39.48 0.92 -36.39
C PRO A 22 38.84 0.02 -37.47
N ASN A 23 38.95 0.49 -38.71
CA ASN A 23 38.65 -0.22 -39.94
C ASN A 23 39.93 -0.92 -40.43
N SER A 24 39.88 -2.21 -40.81
CA SER A 24 40.56 -2.80 -41.98
C SER A 24 40.40 -4.33 -42.05
N SER A 25 39.70 -4.77 -43.10
CA SER A 25 40.00 -5.87 -44.03
C SER A 25 40.57 -7.23 -43.58
N ARG A 26 39.81 -8.26 -43.99
CA ARG A 26 40.18 -9.58 -44.58
C ARG A 26 40.68 -10.74 -43.70
N SER A 27 39.87 -11.81 -43.81
CA SER A 27 40.21 -13.18 -44.23
C SER A 27 40.47 -14.27 -43.17
N HIS A 28 39.63 -15.32 -43.28
CA HIS A 28 39.72 -16.72 -42.84
C HIS A 28 39.45 -17.11 -41.37
N PRO A 29 38.46 -17.99 -41.10
CA PRO A 29 38.26 -18.64 -39.81
C PRO A 29 39.07 -19.95 -39.67
N PRO A 30 39.52 -20.32 -38.46
CA PRO A 30 40.14 -21.62 -38.18
C PRO A 30 39.08 -22.71 -37.89
N PRO A 31 39.39 -24.00 -38.11
CA PRO A 31 38.47 -25.10 -37.85
C PRO A 31 38.35 -25.43 -36.35
N ALA A 32 37.15 -25.86 -35.96
CA ALA A 32 36.78 -26.25 -34.61
C ALA A 32 37.35 -27.62 -34.23
N GLN A 33 38.29 -27.67 -33.29
CA GLN A 33 38.63 -28.88 -32.54
C GLN A 33 37.54 -29.17 -31.51
N THR A 34 36.88 -30.31 -31.64
CA THR A 34 35.96 -30.86 -30.64
C THR A 34 36.73 -31.75 -29.67
N GLN A 35 37.04 -31.23 -28.49
CA GLN A 35 37.45 -32.07 -27.34
C GLN A 35 36.22 -32.65 -26.64
N PRO A 36 36.23 -33.94 -26.24
CA PRO A 36 35.20 -34.53 -25.38
C PRO A 36 35.39 -34.14 -23.90
N PRO A 37 34.31 -34.07 -23.09
CA PRO A 37 34.40 -33.60 -21.70
C PRO A 37 34.84 -34.72 -20.72
N PRO A 38 35.49 -34.37 -19.59
CA PRO A 38 35.86 -35.33 -18.55
C PRO A 38 34.68 -35.64 -17.61
N MET A 39 34.55 -36.91 -17.22
CA MET A 39 33.59 -37.39 -16.23
C MET A 39 34.00 -36.98 -14.81
N ALA A 40 33.05 -36.47 -14.02
CA ALA A 40 33.14 -36.40 -12.57
C ALA A 40 31.80 -36.77 -11.93
N ASN A 41 31.85 -37.74 -11.01
CA ASN A 41 30.74 -38.21 -10.18
C ASN A 41 30.30 -37.14 -9.17
N GLY A 42 28.99 -37.04 -8.89
CA GLY A 42 28.49 -36.37 -7.67
C GLY A 42 27.04 -35.86 -7.69
N ALA A 43 26.10 -36.73 -7.32
CA ALA A 43 24.92 -36.51 -6.48
C ALA A 43 23.87 -35.38 -6.76
N HIS A 44 22.66 -35.89 -7.01
CA HIS A 44 21.32 -35.48 -6.53
C HIS A 44 20.39 -34.50 -7.30
N LYS A 45 19.17 -35.05 -7.48
CA LYS A 45 17.82 -34.45 -7.46
C LYS A 45 17.27 -33.78 -8.73
N GLY A 46 16.51 -34.60 -9.47
CA GLY A 46 15.08 -34.35 -9.65
C GLY A 46 14.67 -33.46 -10.82
N LYS A 47 14.57 -34.04 -12.01
CA LYS A 47 13.53 -33.65 -12.98
C LYS A 47 13.29 -34.79 -13.96
N ARG A 48 12.09 -35.37 -13.94
CA ARG A 48 11.63 -36.32 -14.96
C ARG A 48 11.73 -35.62 -16.32
N LYS A 49 12.66 -36.04 -17.16
CA LYS A 49 12.66 -35.77 -18.59
C LYS A 49 12.16 -37.03 -19.28
N ASN A 50 11.29 -36.78 -20.24
CA ASN A 50 10.65 -37.76 -21.11
C ASN A 50 11.71 -38.69 -21.70
N ASP A 51 11.57 -39.98 -21.45
CA ASP A 51 12.36 -41.06 -22.04
C ASP A 51 11.83 -41.27 -23.47
N THR A 52 12.45 -40.61 -24.45
CA THR A 52 12.34 -41.07 -25.84
C THR A 52 13.49 -42.05 -26.04
N PRO A 53 13.24 -43.30 -26.45
CA PRO A 53 14.30 -44.26 -26.70
C PRO A 53 15.23 -43.68 -27.76
N VAL A 54 16.50 -43.45 -27.43
CA VAL A 54 17.51 -43.14 -28.44
C VAL A 54 17.61 -44.37 -29.31
N ASP A 55 17.22 -44.23 -30.58
CA ASP A 55 17.20 -45.31 -31.56
C ASP A 55 18.62 -45.92 -31.68
N PRO A 56 18.82 -47.21 -31.34
CA PRO A 56 20.12 -47.87 -31.41
C PRO A 56 20.79 -47.70 -32.77
N ALA A 57 20.02 -47.65 -33.86
CA ALA A 57 20.55 -47.45 -35.21
C ALA A 57 21.27 -46.11 -35.36
N THR A 58 20.74 -45.03 -34.79
CA THR A 58 21.39 -43.69 -34.84
C THR A 58 22.67 -43.63 -34.02
N MET A 59 22.75 -44.39 -32.93
CA MET A 59 23.97 -44.51 -32.13
C MET A 59 25.04 -45.32 -32.85
N TYR A 60 24.65 -46.44 -33.49
CA TYR A 60 25.54 -47.23 -34.33
C TYR A 60 26.07 -46.45 -35.53
N GLU A 61 25.23 -45.62 -36.18
CA GLU A 61 25.65 -44.77 -37.30
C GLU A 61 26.63 -43.67 -36.84
N SER A 62 26.36 -43.02 -35.70
CA SER A 62 27.28 -42.05 -35.12
C SER A 62 28.61 -42.68 -34.70
N LEU A 63 28.59 -43.90 -34.17
CA LEU A 63 29.79 -44.62 -33.77
C LEU A 63 30.59 -45.06 -35.00
N LYS A 64 29.93 -45.57 -36.03
CA LYS A 64 30.52 -45.92 -37.32
C LYS A 64 31.16 -44.72 -38.01
N ASN A 65 30.50 -43.56 -38.01
CA ASN A 65 31.06 -42.33 -38.57
C ASN A 65 32.27 -41.84 -37.76
N ARG A 66 32.26 -42.01 -36.44
CA ARG A 66 33.42 -41.67 -35.60
C ARG A 66 34.59 -42.63 -35.82
N ILE A 67 34.31 -43.93 -36.01
CA ILE A 67 35.32 -44.94 -36.36
C ILE A 67 35.93 -44.61 -37.72
N ALA A 68 35.10 -44.37 -38.74
CA ALA A 68 35.58 -44.01 -40.08
C ALA A 68 36.44 -42.73 -40.08
N ALA A 69 36.06 -41.71 -39.29
CA ALA A 69 36.83 -40.48 -39.18
C ALA A 69 38.19 -40.69 -38.48
N LEU A 70 38.27 -41.61 -37.51
CA LEU A 70 39.53 -41.94 -36.83
C LEU A 70 40.44 -42.80 -37.72
N GLU A 71 39.86 -43.74 -38.49
CA GLU A 71 40.62 -44.55 -39.46
C GLU A 71 41.18 -43.70 -40.61
N GLU A 72 40.43 -42.70 -41.10
CA GLU A 72 40.91 -41.74 -42.11
C GLU A 72 42.02 -40.82 -41.55
N GLU A 73 41.92 -40.40 -40.28
CA GLU A 73 42.96 -39.62 -39.60
C GLU A 73 44.25 -40.43 -39.43
N GLU A 74 44.14 -41.71 -39.08
CA GLU A 74 45.28 -42.64 -38.97
C GLU A 74 45.96 -42.90 -40.32
N GLU A 75 45.18 -43.11 -41.40
CA GLU A 75 45.74 -43.32 -42.74
C GLU A 75 46.46 -42.05 -43.26
N LEU A 76 45.95 -40.86 -42.94
CA LEU A 76 46.61 -39.59 -43.25
C LEU A 76 47.91 -39.41 -42.47
N GLU A 77 47.93 -39.75 -41.19
CA GLU A 77 49.16 -39.72 -40.37
C GLU A 77 50.21 -40.69 -40.92
N GLU A 78 49.82 -41.92 -41.30
CA GLU A 78 50.73 -42.90 -41.93
C GLU A 78 51.23 -42.43 -43.29
N GLU A 79 50.38 -41.80 -44.11
CA GLU A 79 50.79 -41.27 -45.41
C GLU A 79 51.73 -40.06 -45.27
N GLU A 80 51.51 -39.21 -44.27
CA GLU A 80 52.41 -38.10 -43.94
C GLU A 80 53.76 -38.60 -43.42
N GLU A 81 53.78 -39.61 -42.54
CA GLU A 81 55.01 -40.23 -42.04
C GLU A 81 55.80 -40.91 -43.18
N ARG A 82 55.11 -41.60 -44.09
CA ARG A 82 55.71 -42.19 -45.29
C ARG A 82 56.34 -41.12 -46.19
N ARG A 83 55.66 -39.99 -46.40
CA ARG A 83 56.22 -38.86 -47.16
C ARG A 83 57.46 -38.28 -46.50
N PHE A 84 57.47 -38.10 -45.18
CA PHE A 84 58.65 -37.63 -44.45
C PHE A 84 59.84 -38.59 -44.59
N ALA A 85 59.60 -39.91 -44.49
CA ALA A 85 60.64 -40.91 -44.66
C ALA A 85 61.21 -40.93 -46.09
N GLU A 86 60.33 -40.81 -47.10
CA GLU A 86 60.73 -40.73 -48.50
C GLU A 86 61.50 -39.45 -48.81
N GLU A 87 61.07 -38.29 -48.28
CA GLU A 87 61.75 -37.01 -48.39
C GLU A 87 63.15 -37.08 -47.74
N ALA A 88 63.25 -37.64 -46.53
CA ALA A 88 64.52 -37.83 -45.83
C ALA A 88 65.48 -38.73 -46.64
N HIS A 89 64.98 -39.85 -47.15
CA HIS A 89 65.76 -40.77 -47.97
C HIS A 89 66.20 -40.14 -49.30
N LYS A 90 65.33 -39.37 -49.94
CA LYS A 90 65.64 -38.60 -51.17
C LYS A 90 66.68 -37.52 -50.92
N SER A 91 66.62 -36.88 -49.75
CA SER A 91 67.53 -35.81 -49.32
C SER A 91 68.96 -36.28 -49.01
N VAL A 92 69.15 -37.60 -48.79
CA VAL A 92 70.44 -38.22 -48.46
C VAL A 92 71.02 -39.03 -49.65
N ARG A 93 70.18 -39.45 -50.60
CA ARG A 93 70.57 -40.26 -51.76
C ARG A 93 71.59 -39.52 -52.65
N GLY A 94 72.80 -40.08 -52.77
CA GLY A 94 73.86 -39.58 -53.66
C GLY A 94 74.81 -38.56 -53.04
N LEU A 95 74.69 -38.27 -51.74
CA LEU A 95 75.64 -37.43 -51.00
C LEU A 95 76.86 -38.25 -50.53
N GLU A 96 78.02 -37.62 -50.49
CA GLU A 96 79.24 -38.19 -49.90
C GLU A 96 79.13 -38.20 -48.36
N GLU A 97 79.78 -39.16 -47.71
CA GLU A 97 79.71 -39.40 -46.25
C GLU A 97 80.01 -38.14 -45.42
N THR A 98 80.96 -37.31 -45.85
CA THR A 98 81.28 -36.01 -45.22
C THR A 98 80.10 -35.02 -45.28
N SER A 99 79.39 -34.97 -46.40
CA SER A 99 78.22 -34.11 -46.60
C SER A 99 77.02 -34.61 -45.79
N ILE A 100 76.87 -35.93 -45.66
CA ILE A 100 75.85 -36.56 -44.82
C ILE A 100 76.11 -36.23 -43.35
N HIS A 101 77.36 -36.32 -42.89
CA HIS A 101 77.73 -36.00 -41.52
C HIS A 101 77.49 -34.52 -41.17
N ALA A 102 77.84 -33.59 -42.05
CA ALA A 102 77.55 -32.17 -41.88
C ALA A 102 76.03 -31.90 -41.75
N LYS A 103 75.23 -32.51 -42.63
CA LYS A 103 73.77 -32.39 -42.59
C LYS A 103 73.16 -32.97 -41.33
N TYR A 104 73.70 -34.07 -40.79
CA TYR A 104 73.28 -34.63 -39.51
C TYR A 104 73.57 -33.67 -38.34
N ILE A 105 74.75 -33.04 -38.31
CA ILE A 105 75.10 -32.06 -37.28
C ILE A 105 74.17 -30.85 -37.33
N ASP A 106 73.91 -30.32 -38.52
CA ASP A 106 72.99 -29.18 -38.71
C ASP A 106 71.57 -29.54 -38.27
N LEU A 107 71.05 -30.70 -38.69
CA LEU A 107 69.73 -31.17 -38.30
C LEU A 107 69.62 -31.42 -36.79
N PHE A 108 70.68 -31.93 -36.16
CA PHE A 108 70.72 -32.10 -34.71
C PHE A 108 70.76 -30.75 -33.98
N ALA A 109 71.50 -29.77 -34.49
CA ALA A 109 71.55 -28.42 -33.93
C ALA A 109 70.19 -27.71 -34.06
N GLU A 110 69.53 -27.86 -35.22
CA GLU A 110 68.17 -27.38 -35.46
C GLU A 110 67.16 -28.06 -34.54
N TYR A 111 67.21 -29.39 -34.40
CA TYR A 111 66.38 -30.14 -33.47
C TYR A 111 66.53 -29.63 -32.03
N LYS A 112 67.77 -29.41 -31.55
CA LYS A 112 68.03 -28.84 -30.22
C LYS A 112 67.57 -27.40 -30.08
N ARG A 113 67.53 -26.62 -31.16
CA ARG A 113 66.95 -25.28 -31.16
C ARG A 113 65.43 -25.34 -31.06
N LEU A 114 64.79 -26.19 -31.86
CA LEU A 114 63.35 -26.40 -31.87
C LEU A 114 62.85 -26.92 -30.52
N GLU A 115 63.59 -27.83 -29.88
CA GLU A 115 63.30 -28.35 -28.53
C GLU A 115 63.27 -27.22 -27.47
N ARG A 116 64.23 -26.29 -27.54
CA ARG A 116 64.26 -25.10 -26.65
C ARG A 116 63.12 -24.13 -26.94
N ASP A 117 62.79 -23.92 -28.21
CA ASP A 117 61.73 -22.99 -28.58
C ASP A 117 60.34 -23.56 -28.24
N HIS A 118 60.10 -24.86 -28.43
CA HIS A 118 58.90 -25.56 -27.92
C HIS A 118 58.77 -25.46 -26.40
N ALA A 119 59.87 -25.58 -25.65
CA ALA A 119 59.85 -25.44 -24.19
C ALA A 119 59.44 -24.02 -23.75
N LYS A 120 59.96 -22.97 -24.43
CA LYS A 120 59.55 -21.58 -24.19
C LYS A 120 58.09 -21.34 -24.56
N GLU A 121 57.65 -21.86 -25.70
CA GLU A 121 56.28 -21.72 -26.17
C GLU A 121 55.28 -22.40 -25.23
N LYS A 122 55.59 -23.62 -24.75
CA LYS A 122 54.81 -24.30 -23.72
C LYS A 122 54.71 -23.47 -22.43
N GLN A 123 55.81 -22.85 -21.99
CA GLN A 123 55.81 -21.98 -20.81
C GLN A 123 54.96 -20.72 -21.04
N LYS A 124 55.04 -20.10 -22.22
CA LYS A 124 54.22 -18.95 -22.61
C LYS A 124 52.74 -19.31 -22.63
N LEU A 125 52.36 -20.41 -23.27
CA LEU A 125 50.99 -20.92 -23.31
C LEU A 125 50.44 -21.20 -21.91
N SER A 126 51.24 -21.74 -21.00
CA SER A 126 50.81 -21.94 -19.62
C SER A 126 50.52 -20.62 -18.91
N LYS A 127 51.38 -19.61 -19.07
CA LYS A 127 51.16 -18.28 -18.48
C LYS A 127 49.93 -17.59 -19.06
N ASP A 128 49.74 -17.66 -20.37
CA ASP A 128 48.58 -17.08 -21.06
C ASP A 128 47.28 -17.77 -20.62
N LYS A 129 47.29 -19.10 -20.45
CA LYS A 129 46.18 -19.87 -19.89
C LYS A 129 45.82 -19.44 -18.47
N ASP A 130 46.82 -19.27 -17.60
CA ASP A 130 46.59 -18.84 -16.22
C ASP A 130 46.09 -17.39 -16.15
N ALA A 131 46.60 -16.50 -17.01
CA ALA A 131 46.12 -15.14 -17.16
C ALA A 131 44.65 -15.10 -17.64
N ALA A 132 44.30 -15.89 -18.66
CA ALA A 132 42.94 -16.01 -19.17
C ALA A 132 41.98 -16.56 -18.10
N LYS A 133 42.41 -17.58 -17.33
CA LYS A 133 41.62 -18.14 -16.22
C LYS A 133 41.35 -17.10 -15.13
N SER A 134 42.35 -16.28 -14.79
CA SER A 134 42.21 -15.20 -13.82
C SER A 134 41.25 -14.11 -14.31
N GLN A 135 41.36 -13.69 -15.57
CA GLN A 135 40.43 -12.73 -16.17
C GLN A 135 39.00 -13.26 -16.22
N LEU A 136 38.81 -14.52 -16.63
CA LEU A 136 37.49 -15.16 -16.64
C LEU A 136 36.87 -15.22 -15.25
N THR A 137 37.66 -15.52 -14.21
CA THR A 137 37.19 -15.54 -12.83
C THR A 137 36.72 -14.15 -12.38
N LYS A 138 37.49 -13.09 -12.68
CA LYS A 138 37.09 -11.70 -12.40
C LYS A 138 35.83 -11.29 -13.17
N ALA A 139 35.74 -11.64 -14.44
CA ALA A 139 34.57 -11.35 -15.28
C ALA A 139 33.31 -12.03 -14.72
N ASN A 140 33.41 -13.30 -14.32
CA ASN A 140 32.32 -14.03 -13.69
C ASN A 140 31.87 -13.41 -12.36
N GLN A 141 32.81 -12.98 -11.51
CA GLN A 141 32.48 -12.26 -10.27
C GLN A 141 31.73 -10.94 -10.55
N THR A 142 32.19 -10.15 -11.52
CA THR A 142 31.51 -8.90 -11.92
C THR A 142 30.13 -9.18 -12.50
N LYS A 143 29.98 -10.22 -13.31
CA LYS A 143 28.68 -10.67 -13.85
C LYS A 143 27.71 -11.01 -12.72
N THR A 144 28.12 -11.79 -11.71
CA THR A 144 27.27 -12.11 -10.56
C THR A 144 26.85 -10.86 -9.79
N LYS A 145 27.76 -9.90 -9.58
CA LYS A 145 27.42 -8.62 -8.93
C LYS A 145 26.38 -7.83 -9.74
N MET A 146 26.56 -7.74 -11.05
CA MET A 146 25.62 -7.07 -11.96
C MET A 146 24.25 -7.74 -11.95
N GLU A 147 24.20 -9.07 -11.97
CA GLU A 147 22.94 -9.81 -11.89
C GLU A 147 22.21 -9.60 -10.56
N ASN A 148 22.95 -9.53 -9.45
CA ASN A 148 22.36 -9.25 -8.14
C ASN A 148 21.80 -7.82 -8.08
N LEU A 149 22.57 -6.83 -8.53
CA LEU A 149 22.12 -5.45 -8.59
C LEU A 149 20.89 -5.29 -9.49
N ALA A 150 20.85 -5.96 -10.64
CA ALA A 150 19.69 -5.96 -11.53
C ALA A 150 18.45 -6.54 -10.85
N ARG A 151 18.59 -7.64 -10.08
CA ARG A 151 17.48 -8.23 -9.31
C ARG A 151 17.02 -7.32 -8.18
N GLU A 152 17.91 -6.63 -7.48
CA GLU A 152 17.55 -5.65 -6.45
C GLU A 152 16.83 -4.44 -7.03
N LEU A 153 17.37 -3.85 -8.10
CA LEU A 153 16.71 -2.74 -8.81
C LEU A 153 15.32 -3.12 -9.32
N GLN A 154 15.12 -4.37 -9.78
CA GLN A 154 13.80 -4.84 -10.17
C GLN A 154 12.83 -4.95 -8.99
N LYS A 155 13.30 -5.44 -7.83
CA LYS A 155 12.50 -5.50 -6.60
C LYS A 155 12.14 -4.11 -6.09
N ASP A 156 13.10 -3.19 -6.07
CA ASP A 156 12.89 -1.81 -5.63
C ASP A 156 11.94 -1.06 -6.56
N ASN A 157 12.07 -1.23 -7.89
CA ASN A 157 11.11 -0.67 -8.84
C ASN A 157 9.70 -1.22 -8.64
N LYS A 158 9.55 -2.52 -8.32
CA LYS A 158 8.24 -3.10 -8.02
C LYS A 158 7.67 -2.50 -6.73
N ARG A 159 8.49 -2.39 -5.69
CA ARG A 159 8.12 -1.77 -4.42
C ARG A 159 7.69 -0.32 -4.58
N LEU A 160 8.46 0.49 -5.31
CA LEU A 160 8.13 1.90 -5.57
C LEU A 160 6.80 2.05 -6.31
N ARG A 161 6.47 1.16 -7.25
CA ARG A 161 5.15 1.17 -7.91
C ARG A 161 4.03 0.80 -6.94
N GLU A 162 4.24 -0.17 -6.06
CA GLU A 162 3.26 -0.56 -5.05
C GLU A 162 3.05 0.55 -4.01
N ASP A 163 4.13 1.17 -3.53
CA ASP A 163 4.08 2.31 -2.60
C ASP A 163 3.42 3.53 -3.25
N GLY A 164 3.72 3.81 -4.53
CA GLY A 164 3.05 4.86 -5.30
C GLY A 164 1.54 4.63 -5.44
N LYS A 165 1.11 3.38 -5.69
CA LYS A 165 -0.31 3.03 -5.72
C LYS A 165 -0.99 3.20 -4.36
N ARG A 166 -0.33 2.77 -3.28
CA ARG A 166 -0.84 2.93 -1.90
C ARG A 166 -1.01 4.41 -1.54
N LEU A 167 -0.02 5.23 -1.90
CA LEU A 167 -0.07 6.66 -1.64
C LEU A 167 -1.18 7.35 -2.45
N ALA A 168 -1.36 6.97 -3.72
CA ALA A 168 -2.45 7.48 -4.54
C ALA A 168 -3.82 7.14 -3.92
N GLN A 169 -4.03 5.89 -3.48
CA GLN A 169 -5.26 5.48 -2.79
C GLN A 169 -5.47 6.27 -1.50
N CYS A 170 -4.43 6.43 -0.69
CA CYS A 170 -4.53 7.19 0.57
C CYS A 170 -4.92 8.67 0.33
N VAL A 171 -4.47 9.26 -0.78
CA VAL A 171 -4.85 10.63 -1.16
C VAL A 171 -6.29 10.69 -1.64
N GLU A 172 -6.74 9.70 -2.42
CA GLU A 172 -8.13 9.59 -2.89
C GLU A 172 -9.09 9.43 -1.70
N ASP A 173 -8.79 8.52 -0.77
CA ASP A 173 -9.58 8.30 0.45
C ASP A 173 -9.67 9.61 1.28
N ALA A 174 -8.56 10.33 1.44
CA ALA A 174 -8.52 11.60 2.16
C ALA A 174 -9.32 12.72 1.44
N GLN A 175 -9.32 12.73 0.10
CA GLN A 175 -10.14 13.65 -0.69
C GLN A 175 -11.63 13.34 -0.52
N ASP A 176 -12.01 12.07 -0.54
CA ASP A 176 -13.39 11.63 -0.32
C ASP A 176 -13.89 11.99 1.08
N GLU A 177 -13.06 11.77 2.12
CA GLU A 177 -13.37 12.21 3.49
C GLU A 177 -13.56 13.73 3.58
N LEU A 178 -12.70 14.51 2.93
CA LEU A 178 -12.85 15.97 2.88
C LEU A 178 -14.12 16.39 2.14
N HIS A 179 -14.46 15.71 1.04
CA HIS A 179 -15.69 15.95 0.30
C HIS A 179 -16.93 15.64 1.15
N GLN A 180 -16.90 14.53 1.89
CA GLN A 180 -17.97 14.13 2.81
C GLN A 180 -18.11 15.15 3.95
N MET A 181 -17.02 15.53 4.60
CA MET A 181 -17.03 16.55 5.67
C MET A 181 -17.56 17.89 5.16
N LYS A 182 -17.14 18.31 3.95
CA LYS A 182 -17.63 19.54 3.32
C LYS A 182 -19.13 19.47 3.05
N ALA A 183 -19.63 18.33 2.57
CA ALA A 183 -21.06 18.13 2.35
C ALA A 183 -21.85 18.22 3.66
N ASP A 184 -21.35 17.62 4.74
CA ASP A 184 -22.02 17.63 6.05
C ASP A 184 -21.97 19.01 6.73
N ILE A 185 -20.87 19.74 6.58
CA ILE A 185 -20.78 21.15 7.00
C ILE A 185 -21.78 22.00 6.21
N SER A 186 -21.84 21.83 4.89
CA SER A 186 -22.77 22.58 4.03
C SER A 186 -24.24 22.31 4.40
N LYS A 187 -24.60 21.05 4.65
CA LYS A 187 -25.94 20.67 5.16
C LYS A 187 -26.26 21.32 6.50
N ARG A 188 -25.32 21.33 7.45
CA ARG A 188 -25.50 22.00 8.74
C ARG A 188 -25.66 23.50 8.60
N ALA A 189 -24.83 24.14 7.77
CA ALA A 189 -24.92 25.57 7.48
C ALA A 189 -26.28 25.94 6.85
N HIS A 190 -26.74 25.15 5.87
CA HIS A 190 -28.05 25.35 5.24
C HIS A 190 -29.21 25.20 6.25
N LYS A 191 -29.15 24.19 7.13
CA LYS A 191 -30.15 24.00 8.19
C LYS A 191 -30.16 25.18 9.19
N ALA A 192 -28.99 25.69 9.56
CA ALA A 192 -28.88 26.85 10.43
C ALA A 192 -29.46 28.12 9.79
N GLN A 193 -29.17 28.36 8.50
CA GLN A 193 -29.75 29.48 7.74
C GLN A 193 -31.28 29.39 7.64
N LEU A 194 -31.84 28.18 7.47
CA LEU A 194 -33.29 27.96 7.48
C LEU A 194 -33.93 28.31 8.82
N LEU A 195 -33.30 27.96 9.93
CA LEU A 195 -33.79 28.31 11.27
C LEU A 195 -33.70 29.82 11.52
N ASP A 196 -32.59 30.45 11.18
CA ASP A 196 -32.43 31.91 11.29
C ASP A 196 -33.48 32.65 10.45
N ASN A 197 -33.72 32.21 9.21
CA ASN A 197 -34.80 32.74 8.37
C ASN A 197 -36.19 32.56 9.01
N LYS A 198 -36.49 31.37 9.56
CA LYS A 198 -37.77 31.11 10.27
C LYS A 198 -37.96 32.09 11.44
N TYR A 199 -36.90 32.36 12.21
CA TYR A 199 -36.97 33.28 13.36
C TYR A 199 -37.01 34.75 12.92
N ARG A 200 -36.38 35.09 11.80
CA ARG A 200 -36.45 36.42 11.18
C ARG A 200 -37.86 36.75 10.67
N GLU A 201 -38.56 35.77 10.10
CA GLU A 201 -39.94 35.94 9.62
C GLU A 201 -40.97 36.03 10.76
N LYS A 202 -40.71 35.36 11.90
CA LYS A 202 -41.58 35.38 13.09
C LYS A 202 -40.83 35.93 14.31
N PRO A 203 -40.54 37.24 14.34
CA PRO A 203 -39.63 37.84 15.32
C PRO A 203 -40.21 37.91 16.73
N ASN A 204 -41.53 37.86 16.88
CA ASN A 204 -42.23 37.93 18.16
C ASN A 204 -42.98 36.63 18.46
N ILE A 205 -43.06 36.29 19.74
CA ILE A 205 -43.81 35.15 20.26
C ILE A 205 -44.66 35.57 21.45
N LEU A 206 -45.80 34.92 21.61
CA LEU A 206 -46.63 35.01 22.79
C LEU A 206 -46.18 33.92 23.78
N VAL A 207 -45.75 34.31 24.98
CA VAL A 207 -45.36 33.39 26.05
C VAL A 207 -46.29 33.60 27.24
N LYS A 208 -46.80 32.50 27.79
CA LYS A 208 -47.57 32.50 29.04
C LYS A 208 -46.59 32.38 30.21
N VAL A 209 -46.66 33.29 31.17
CA VAL A 209 -45.98 33.13 32.46
C VAL A 209 -47.05 32.87 33.51
N SER A 210 -46.93 31.77 34.26
CA SER A 210 -47.91 31.38 35.27
C SER A 210 -47.28 31.13 36.63
N CYS A 211 -47.91 31.65 37.68
CA CYS A 211 -47.66 31.24 39.05
C CYS A 211 -48.98 30.71 39.61
N ARG A 212 -48.98 29.43 40.00
CA ARG A 212 -50.17 28.63 40.33
C ARG A 212 -51.15 29.31 41.28
N TYR A 213 -50.66 30.12 42.21
CA TYR A 213 -51.46 30.73 43.27
C TYR A 213 -51.57 32.26 43.17
N ARG A 214 -51.03 32.87 42.11
CA ARG A 214 -51.05 34.33 41.94
C ARG A 214 -51.78 34.78 40.68
N ALA A 215 -51.23 34.46 39.53
CA ALA A 215 -51.70 34.99 38.26
C ALA A 215 -51.15 34.17 37.08
N GLU A 216 -51.76 34.39 35.93
CA GLU A 216 -51.25 33.96 34.64
C GLU A 216 -51.26 35.18 33.72
N LEU A 217 -50.13 35.47 33.08
CA LEU A 217 -49.98 36.62 32.20
C LEU A 217 -49.41 36.18 30.87
N PHE A 218 -49.87 36.84 29.79
CA PHE A 218 -49.37 36.61 28.45
C PHE A 218 -48.50 37.79 28.04
N PHE A 219 -47.31 37.48 27.54
CA PHE A 219 -46.35 38.48 27.09
C PHE A 219 -46.04 38.26 25.62
N ASN A 220 -46.20 39.31 24.82
CA ASN A 220 -45.72 39.35 23.46
C ASN A 220 -44.29 39.88 23.47
N ILE A 221 -43.31 39.00 23.27
CA ILE A 221 -41.89 39.32 23.36
C ILE A 221 -41.15 38.95 22.08
N SER A 222 -40.10 39.71 21.76
CA SER A 222 -39.22 39.35 20.67
C SER A 222 -38.35 38.17 21.04
N ARG A 223 -38.15 37.26 20.08
CA ARG A 223 -37.26 36.09 20.19
C ARG A 223 -35.81 36.46 20.54
N LYS A 224 -35.38 37.69 20.26
CA LYS A 224 -34.03 38.21 20.52
C LYS A 224 -33.92 39.04 21.81
N THR A 225 -35.03 39.28 22.50
CA THR A 225 -35.03 40.04 23.75
C THR A 225 -34.68 39.12 24.90
N LYS A 226 -33.68 39.50 25.72
CA LYS A 226 -33.35 38.77 26.95
C LYS A 226 -34.57 38.61 27.86
N LEU A 227 -34.72 37.43 28.44
CA LEU A 227 -35.81 37.07 29.33
C LEU A 227 -35.80 37.87 30.63
N SER A 228 -34.69 38.49 31.00
CA SER A 228 -34.58 39.44 32.12
C SER A 228 -35.62 40.55 32.05
N LYS A 229 -35.95 41.05 30.86
CA LYS A 229 -37.01 42.05 30.69
C LYS A 229 -38.40 41.48 30.99
N LEU A 230 -38.67 40.26 30.55
CA LEU A 230 -39.92 39.54 30.83
C LEU A 230 -40.05 39.27 32.33
N PHE A 231 -39.02 38.71 32.95
CA PHE A 231 -38.99 38.37 34.38
C PHE A 231 -39.09 39.61 35.26
N GLY A 232 -38.41 40.71 34.90
CA GLY A 232 -38.55 41.99 35.58
C GLY A 232 -39.98 42.53 35.50
N ALA A 233 -40.59 42.54 34.32
CA ALA A 233 -41.97 42.99 34.13
C ALA A 233 -43.00 42.12 34.86
N TRP A 234 -42.76 40.80 34.93
CA TRP A 234 -43.56 39.88 35.76
C TRP A 234 -43.45 40.23 37.24
N THR A 235 -42.23 40.35 37.75
CA THR A 235 -41.94 40.58 39.17
C THR A 235 -42.52 41.90 39.64
N GLU A 236 -42.30 42.98 38.88
CA GLU A 236 -42.86 44.32 39.19
C GLU A 236 -44.39 44.27 39.28
N ARG A 237 -45.05 43.54 38.37
CA ARG A 237 -46.51 43.42 38.39
C ARG A 237 -47.02 42.59 39.57
N MET A 238 -46.27 41.57 39.99
CA MET A 238 -46.61 40.76 41.17
C MET A 238 -46.42 41.53 42.48
N GLU A 239 -45.42 42.42 42.56
CA GLU A 239 -45.20 43.30 43.72
C GLU A 239 -46.31 44.36 43.83
N ARG A 240 -46.69 44.98 42.71
CA ARG A 240 -47.80 45.95 42.67
C ARG A 240 -49.17 45.32 42.97
N ALA A 241 -49.36 44.04 42.63
CA ALA A 241 -50.60 43.31 42.93
C ALA A 241 -50.69 42.82 44.38
N GLY A 242 -49.55 42.70 45.09
CA GLY A 242 -49.51 42.32 46.51
C GLY A 242 -49.86 43.45 47.49
N HIS A 243 -49.72 44.71 47.07
CA HIS A 243 -50.16 45.87 47.84
C HIS A 243 -51.58 46.26 47.43
N GLY A 244 -52.55 45.97 48.30
CA GLY A 244 -53.94 46.37 48.11
C GLY A 244 -54.11 47.87 47.86
N VAL A 245 -54.77 48.17 46.73
CA VAL A 245 -55.56 49.37 46.40
C VAL A 245 -55.45 50.56 47.36
N THR A 246 -54.72 51.59 46.96
CA THR A 246 -55.19 52.99 47.05
C THR A 246 -54.80 53.73 45.78
N GLY A 247 -55.80 54.08 44.98
CA GLY A 247 -55.60 54.68 43.68
C GLY A 247 -55.11 56.12 43.75
N VAL A 248 -54.18 56.47 42.86
CA VAL A 248 -54.09 57.81 42.25
C VAL A 248 -53.64 57.64 40.81
N LYS A 249 -54.48 58.08 39.88
CA LYS A 249 -54.11 58.35 38.48
C LYS A 249 -53.00 59.40 38.45
N LYS A 250 -51.92 59.17 37.71
CA LYS A 250 -51.26 60.27 37.00
C LYS A 250 -50.67 59.82 35.67
N VAL A 251 -50.93 60.67 34.69
CA VAL A 251 -50.70 60.60 33.25
C VAL A 251 -49.26 61.04 32.92
N ASP A 252 -48.72 60.38 31.88
CA ASP A 252 -47.64 60.71 30.93
C ASP A 252 -46.44 61.61 31.31
N GLY A 253 -45.27 61.19 30.81
CA GLY A 253 -44.13 62.08 30.57
C GLY A 253 -42.80 61.37 30.40
N ALA A 254 -42.43 61.05 29.16
CA ALA A 254 -41.08 60.68 28.78
C ALA A 254 -40.16 61.91 28.74
N VAL A 255 -39.02 61.91 29.44
CA VAL A 255 -37.76 62.56 28.99
C VAL A 255 -36.56 61.83 29.62
N ALA A 256 -35.50 61.76 28.82
CA ALA A 256 -34.22 61.13 29.07
C ALA A 256 -33.27 61.87 30.03
N ALA A 257 -32.27 61.10 30.45
CA ALA A 257 -30.85 61.44 30.61
C ALA A 257 -30.35 62.24 31.84
N ALA A 258 -29.41 61.56 32.50
CA ALA A 258 -28.13 62.05 33.01
C ALA A 258 -28.07 62.84 34.33
N GLY A 259 -27.58 62.12 35.35
CA GLY A 259 -26.39 62.53 36.10
C GLY A 259 -26.56 63.53 37.23
N ALA A 260 -26.47 63.06 38.48
CA ALA A 260 -25.53 63.61 39.47
C ALA A 260 -25.60 62.84 40.79
N LYS A 261 -24.39 62.46 41.23
CA LYS A 261 -23.91 62.14 42.56
C LYS A 261 -24.54 63.00 43.67
N VAL A 262 -25.06 62.39 44.74
CA VAL A 262 -25.21 63.01 46.07
C VAL A 262 -24.97 61.97 47.16
N GLU A 263 -24.05 62.33 48.07
CA GLU A 263 -23.66 61.63 49.27
C GLU A 263 -24.76 61.64 50.35
N SER A 264 -24.66 60.62 51.19
CA SER A 264 -25.49 60.24 52.31
C SER A 264 -25.62 61.33 53.39
N GLY A 265 -26.84 61.54 53.84
CA GLY A 265 -27.15 62.22 55.08
C GLY A 265 -28.66 62.16 55.36
N THR A 266 -29.01 61.50 56.46
CA THR A 266 -30.26 61.57 57.24
C THR A 266 -31.10 60.28 57.24
N GLU A 267 -31.15 59.72 58.44
CA GLU A 267 -31.96 58.59 58.89
C GLU A 267 -33.45 58.82 58.61
N GLY A 268 -34.03 57.95 57.82
CA GLY A 268 -35.47 57.79 57.65
C GLY A 268 -35.76 56.31 57.48
N ARG A 269 -36.32 55.69 58.52
CA ARG A 269 -36.67 54.27 58.58
C ARG A 269 -37.69 53.96 57.46
N ILE A 270 -37.22 53.39 56.36
CA ILE A 270 -38.07 52.83 55.29
C ILE A 270 -38.66 51.51 55.83
N PRO A 271 -39.97 51.24 55.70
CA PRO A 271 -40.52 49.93 56.08
C PRO A 271 -39.88 48.82 55.22
N PRO A 272 -39.69 47.60 55.74
CA PRO A 272 -39.14 46.51 54.95
C PRO A 272 -40.09 46.20 53.80
N SER A 273 -39.62 46.42 52.57
CA SER A 273 -40.32 46.01 51.37
C SER A 273 -40.10 44.53 51.18
N PHE A 274 -41.18 43.73 51.24
CA PHE A 274 -41.15 42.31 50.87
C PHE A 274 -40.78 42.18 49.39
N THR A 275 -39.50 41.96 49.07
CA THR A 275 -39.07 41.72 47.69
C THR A 275 -39.45 40.30 47.29
N MET A 276 -40.35 40.16 46.32
CA MET A 276 -40.84 38.85 45.87
C MET A 276 -39.81 38.20 44.95
N GLN A 277 -39.27 37.05 45.32
CA GLN A 277 -38.29 36.33 44.50
C GLN A 277 -38.95 35.16 43.75
N PHE A 278 -38.62 34.99 42.47
CA PHE A 278 -39.16 33.93 41.62
C PHE A 278 -38.04 33.11 40.96
N VAL A 279 -38.29 31.82 40.76
CA VAL A 279 -37.52 30.93 39.88
C VAL A 279 -38.37 30.61 38.66
N PHE A 280 -37.80 30.77 37.47
CA PHE A 280 -38.51 30.57 36.21
C PHE A 280 -38.08 29.26 35.55
N THR A 281 -39.05 28.46 35.11
CA THR A 281 -38.79 27.18 34.43
C THR A 281 -39.61 27.03 33.15
N HIS A 282 -39.03 26.39 32.13
CA HIS A 282 -39.66 26.06 30.85
C HIS A 282 -39.34 24.61 30.52
N ASN A 283 -40.37 23.82 30.17
CA ASN A 283 -40.24 22.38 29.92
C ASN A 283 -39.47 21.61 31.03
N GLY A 284 -39.64 22.04 32.29
CA GLY A 284 -39.00 21.43 33.46
C GLY A 284 -37.52 21.80 33.66
N ARG A 285 -36.96 22.74 32.88
CA ARG A 285 -35.60 23.26 33.05
C ARG A 285 -35.62 24.70 33.56
N SER A 286 -34.69 25.05 34.44
CA SER A 286 -34.49 26.45 34.85
C SER A 286 -34.10 27.29 33.65
N VAL A 287 -34.70 28.47 33.53
CA VAL A 287 -34.41 29.42 32.45
C VAL A 287 -33.69 30.62 33.03
N ASP A 288 -32.54 30.95 32.46
CA ASP A 288 -31.73 32.09 32.91
C ASP A 288 -32.32 33.41 32.37
N ALA A 289 -32.20 34.48 33.16
CA ALA A 289 -32.60 35.82 32.79
C ALA A 289 -31.77 36.37 31.62
N ASP A 290 -30.54 35.90 31.44
CA ASP A 290 -29.68 36.37 30.35
C ASP A 290 -29.94 35.70 29.00
N MET A 291 -30.69 34.59 28.98
CA MET A 291 -31.09 33.90 27.74
C MET A 291 -32.15 34.67 26.97
N THR A 292 -32.17 34.48 25.66
CA THR A 292 -33.28 34.88 24.79
C THR A 292 -34.27 33.73 24.59
N PRO A 293 -35.54 34.00 24.22
CA PRO A 293 -36.48 32.94 23.89
C PRO A 293 -36.01 32.04 22.74
N GLU A 294 -35.22 32.57 21.81
CA GLU A 294 -34.60 31.79 20.73
C GLU A 294 -33.58 30.77 21.27
N GLU A 295 -32.68 31.20 22.16
CA GLU A 295 -31.67 30.34 22.79
C GLU A 295 -32.30 29.32 23.76
N ALA A 296 -33.40 29.69 24.42
CA ALA A 296 -34.18 28.80 25.27
C ALA A 296 -35.06 27.82 24.49
N GLY A 297 -35.13 27.95 23.15
CA GLY A 297 -35.93 27.09 22.29
C GLY A 297 -37.45 27.26 22.49
N MET A 298 -37.89 28.46 22.87
CA MET A 298 -39.30 28.78 23.11
C MET A 298 -40.07 29.01 21.81
N GLU A 299 -41.23 28.38 21.71
CA GLU A 299 -42.18 28.56 20.60
C GLU A 299 -43.37 29.44 21.02
N ASN A 300 -44.20 29.82 20.05
CA ASN A 300 -45.36 30.67 20.31
C ASN A 300 -46.45 29.89 21.03
N GLY A 301 -46.88 30.37 22.19
CA GLY A 301 -47.86 29.72 23.07
C GLY A 301 -47.22 28.94 24.21
N ASP A 302 -45.89 28.92 24.32
CA ASP A 302 -45.18 28.22 25.38
C ASP A 302 -45.45 28.83 26.77
N GLU A 303 -45.36 27.98 27.79
CA GLU A 303 -45.58 28.33 29.19
C GLU A 303 -44.28 28.32 30.00
N ILE A 304 -44.05 29.40 30.73
CA ILE A 304 -43.01 29.55 31.75
C ILE A 304 -43.69 29.50 33.11
N LEU A 305 -43.24 28.58 33.96
CA LEU A 305 -43.70 28.51 35.34
C LEU A 305 -42.82 29.41 36.22
N ALA A 306 -43.44 30.39 36.86
CA ALA A 306 -42.83 31.24 37.87
C ALA A 306 -43.13 30.66 39.26
N VAL A 307 -42.10 30.10 39.89
CA VAL A 307 -42.18 29.54 41.25
C VAL A 307 -41.72 30.59 42.24
N GLU A 308 -42.64 31.08 43.06
CA GLU A 308 -42.34 32.04 44.13
C GLU A 308 -41.50 31.36 45.22
N LEU A 309 -40.38 31.96 45.58
CA LEU A 309 -39.59 31.60 46.74
C LEU A 309 -40.08 32.43 47.91
N MET A 310 -40.66 31.78 48.91
CA MET A 310 -40.96 32.41 50.18
C MET A 310 -39.74 32.30 51.09
N ASP A 311 -39.20 33.44 51.52
CA ASP A 311 -38.23 33.44 52.60
C ASP A 311 -38.96 33.17 53.92
N LEU A 312 -38.79 31.97 54.46
CA LEU A 312 -39.37 31.55 55.74
C LEU A 312 -38.47 31.91 56.94
N THR A 313 -37.38 32.66 56.73
CA THR A 313 -36.40 32.99 57.78
C THR A 313 -36.63 34.34 58.45
N GLU A 314 -37.57 35.16 57.97
CA GLU A 314 -37.97 36.39 58.66
C GLU A 314 -39.02 36.12 59.74
N SER A 315 -38.62 35.44 60.83
CA SER A 315 -39.33 35.55 62.09
C SER A 315 -38.86 36.81 62.82
N THR A 316 -39.83 37.71 62.98
CA THR A 316 -39.93 38.86 63.87
C THR A 316 -38.94 38.86 65.05
N GLY A 317 -38.26 40.00 65.21
CA GLY A 317 -37.25 40.25 66.24
C GLY A 317 -37.55 39.65 67.61
N GLY A 318 -36.59 38.87 68.07
CA GLY A 318 -36.57 38.17 69.35
C GLY A 318 -35.18 37.57 69.51
N ASP A 319 -34.19 38.46 69.65
CA ASP A 319 -32.89 38.15 70.23
C ASP A 319 -33.10 37.32 71.51
N ASP A 320 -32.22 36.35 71.76
CA ASP A 320 -32.06 35.59 73.02
C ASP A 320 -32.79 34.25 73.27
N LEU A 321 -33.31 33.50 72.28
CA LEU A 321 -33.88 32.16 72.58
C LEU A 321 -33.60 31.00 71.61
N TYR A 322 -32.80 31.18 70.55
CA TYR A 322 -32.57 30.14 69.53
C TYR A 322 -31.18 29.49 69.50
N GLU A 323 -30.38 29.63 70.56
CA GLU A 323 -29.06 29.01 70.64
C GLU A 323 -29.08 27.61 71.31
N GLN A 324 -30.25 27.08 71.67
CA GLN A 324 -30.38 25.83 72.45
C GLN A 324 -30.68 24.55 71.64
N PHE A 325 -30.97 24.61 70.33
CA PHE A 325 -31.48 23.43 69.60
C PHE A 325 -30.91 23.17 68.19
N LEU A 326 -29.59 23.30 68.01
CA LEU A 326 -28.91 22.71 66.84
C LEU A 326 -27.73 21.83 67.23
N GLU A 327 -28.02 20.78 68.01
CA GLU A 327 -27.19 19.56 67.98
C GLU A 327 -27.69 18.64 66.85
N PRO A 328 -26.82 18.17 65.94
CA PRO A 328 -27.18 17.15 64.94
C PRO A 328 -27.51 15.83 65.63
N GLN A 329 -28.77 15.65 66.03
CA GLN A 329 -29.22 14.43 66.67
C GLN A 329 -29.30 13.31 65.62
N ARG A 330 -28.30 12.43 65.59
CA ARG A 330 -28.30 11.22 64.75
C ARG A 330 -29.62 10.47 64.97
N GLN A 331 -30.43 10.35 63.93
CA GLN A 331 -31.64 9.54 63.96
C GLN A 331 -31.26 8.09 64.28
N LYS A 332 -31.66 7.61 65.44
CA LYS A 332 -31.55 6.20 65.80
C LYS A 332 -32.56 5.44 64.94
N LEU A 333 -32.07 4.65 63.99
CA LEU A 333 -32.88 3.69 63.23
C LEU A 333 -33.64 2.81 64.24
N LYS A 334 -34.97 2.91 64.25
CA LYS A 334 -35.80 1.98 65.02
C LYS A 334 -35.78 0.63 64.33
N LYS A 335 -35.35 -0.38 65.08
CA LYS A 335 -35.38 -1.79 64.69
C LYS A 335 -36.85 -2.22 64.64
N ASN A 336 -37.49 -2.17 63.48
CA ASN A 336 -38.88 -2.65 63.30
C ASN A 336 -38.89 -4.17 63.12
N TRP A 337 -38.36 -4.92 64.09
CA TRP A 337 -38.52 -6.37 64.09
C TRP A 337 -39.84 -6.69 64.77
N THR A 338 -40.62 -7.56 64.14
CA THR A 338 -41.82 -8.12 64.75
C THR A 338 -41.40 -8.91 65.99
N ASP A 339 -41.98 -8.61 67.16
CA ASP A 339 -41.64 -9.29 68.43
C ASP A 339 -42.08 -10.77 68.46
N ASP A 340 -42.91 -11.19 67.51
CA ASP A 340 -43.28 -12.60 67.30
C ASP A 340 -42.10 -13.35 66.64
N PRO A 341 -41.50 -14.34 67.35
CA PRO A 341 -40.35 -15.10 66.84
C PRO A 341 -40.62 -15.78 65.49
N GLN A 342 -41.85 -16.25 65.26
CA GLN A 342 -42.21 -16.92 64.00
C GLN A 342 -42.40 -15.94 62.84
N ALA A 343 -42.87 -14.73 63.11
CA ALA A 343 -42.97 -13.68 62.10
C ALA A 343 -41.59 -13.13 61.73
N ALA A 344 -40.71 -12.91 62.72
CA ALA A 344 -39.33 -12.47 62.49
C ALA A 344 -38.54 -13.50 61.66
N GLN A 345 -38.70 -14.80 61.95
CA GLN A 345 -38.04 -15.85 61.18
C GLN A 345 -38.52 -15.91 59.73
N ARG A 346 -39.85 -15.79 59.49
CA ARG A 346 -40.41 -15.70 58.14
C ARG A 346 -39.88 -14.49 57.36
N SER A 347 -39.79 -13.32 57.99
CA SER A 347 -39.24 -12.12 57.33
C SER A 347 -37.76 -12.27 56.97
N ILE A 348 -36.96 -12.92 57.83
CA ILE A 348 -35.55 -13.20 57.53
C ILE A 348 -35.43 -14.15 56.34
N GLU A 349 -36.22 -15.24 56.34
CA GLU A 349 -36.27 -16.20 55.23
C GLU A 349 -36.67 -15.51 53.91
N GLU A 350 -37.68 -14.65 53.92
CA GLU A 350 -38.10 -13.87 52.73
C GLU A 350 -37.00 -12.94 52.20
N ILE A 351 -36.25 -12.29 53.09
CA ILE A 351 -35.11 -11.45 52.72
C ILE A 351 -34.00 -12.29 52.10
N PHE A 352 -33.65 -13.43 52.71
CA PHE A 352 -32.64 -14.34 52.16
C PHE A 352 -33.07 -14.90 50.79
N ASP A 353 -34.32 -15.32 50.64
CA ASP A 353 -34.88 -15.78 49.38
C ASP A 353 -34.85 -14.68 48.31
N GLY A 354 -35.17 -13.44 48.68
CA GLY A 354 -35.06 -12.28 47.79
C GLY A 354 -33.62 -12.07 47.31
N VAL A 355 -32.65 -12.10 48.23
CA VAL A 355 -31.22 -11.94 47.93
C VAL A 355 -30.71 -13.07 47.03
N VAL A 356 -31.07 -14.32 47.32
CA VAL A 356 -30.68 -15.50 46.52
C VAL A 356 -31.27 -15.40 45.11
N ARG A 357 -32.53 -14.99 44.99
CA ARG A 357 -33.22 -14.84 43.70
C ARG A 357 -32.59 -13.74 42.84
N GLU A 358 -32.26 -12.59 43.43
CA GLU A 358 -31.56 -11.51 42.72
C GLU A 358 -30.13 -11.93 42.32
N ARG A 359 -29.42 -12.68 43.17
CA ARG A 359 -28.12 -13.24 42.81
C ARG A 359 -28.21 -14.24 41.66
N LEU A 360 -29.24 -15.09 41.63
CA LEU A 360 -29.46 -16.04 40.55
C LEU A 360 -29.78 -15.34 39.22
N LYS A 361 -30.59 -14.27 39.25
CA LYS A 361 -30.87 -13.42 38.09
C LYS A 361 -29.59 -12.77 37.55
N GLU A 362 -28.72 -12.27 38.42
CA GLU A 362 -27.44 -11.69 38.02
C GLU A 362 -26.53 -12.73 37.37
N VAL A 363 -26.45 -13.96 37.93
CA VAL A 363 -25.71 -15.07 37.32
C VAL A 363 -26.24 -15.38 35.92
N LEU A 364 -27.57 -15.46 35.73
CA LEU A 364 -28.18 -15.68 34.42
C LEU A 364 -27.84 -14.56 33.43
N ARG A 365 -27.91 -13.28 33.84
CA ARG A 365 -27.47 -12.15 33.00
C ARG A 365 -26.02 -12.27 32.57
N GLN A 366 -25.13 -12.68 33.47
CA GLN A 366 -23.72 -12.85 33.15
C GLN A 366 -23.49 -14.01 32.17
N TYR A 367 -24.23 -15.10 32.31
CA TYR A 367 -24.22 -16.20 31.34
C TYR A 367 -24.70 -15.75 29.96
N GLU A 368 -25.81 -15.02 29.87
CA GLU A 368 -26.31 -14.49 28.60
C GLU A 368 -25.32 -13.51 27.95
N LEU A 369 -24.68 -12.65 28.75
CA LEU A 369 -23.67 -11.71 28.26
C LEU A 369 -22.45 -12.45 27.72
N ARG A 370 -21.99 -13.49 28.43
CA ARG A 370 -20.91 -14.38 28.00
C ARG A 370 -21.28 -15.07 26.67
N GLU A 371 -22.50 -15.58 26.55
CA GLU A 371 -22.93 -16.29 25.33
C GLU A 371 -22.95 -15.36 24.11
N ARG A 372 -23.48 -14.14 24.26
CA ARG A 372 -23.40 -13.12 23.20
C ARG A 372 -21.96 -12.76 22.84
N HIS A 373 -21.08 -12.67 23.83
CA HIS A 373 -19.66 -12.40 23.57
C HIS A 373 -19.03 -13.54 22.75
N PHE A 374 -19.27 -14.80 23.12
CA PHE A 374 -18.78 -15.95 22.35
C PHE A 374 -19.34 -15.97 20.93
N GLU A 375 -20.62 -15.67 20.74
CA GLU A 375 -21.21 -15.60 19.40
C GLU A 375 -20.54 -14.55 18.51
N CYS A 376 -20.26 -13.36 19.06
CA CYS A 376 -19.50 -12.32 18.35
C CYS A 376 -18.07 -12.77 18.01
N VAL A 377 -17.39 -13.45 18.93
CA VAL A 377 -16.03 -13.97 18.69
C VAL A 377 -16.04 -15.04 17.60
N ILE A 378 -16.99 -15.97 17.63
CA ILE A 378 -17.15 -17.02 16.61
C ILE A 378 -17.40 -16.37 15.24
N ARG A 379 -18.36 -15.44 15.15
CA ARG A 379 -18.66 -14.71 13.90
C ARG A 379 -17.44 -13.96 13.37
N SER A 380 -16.66 -13.32 14.24
CA SER A 380 -15.40 -12.67 13.85
C SER A 380 -14.41 -13.67 13.27
N LYS A 381 -14.27 -14.85 13.89
CA LYS A 381 -13.35 -15.89 13.41
C LYS A 381 -13.81 -16.53 12.11
N GLU A 382 -15.11 -16.72 11.91
CA GLU A 382 -15.66 -17.18 10.63
C GLU A 382 -15.37 -16.20 9.50
N LEU A 383 -15.52 -14.90 9.75
CA LEU A 383 -15.17 -13.85 8.78
C LEU A 383 -13.67 -13.82 8.46
N GLU A 384 -12.80 -13.99 9.46
CA GLU A 384 -11.34 -14.09 9.26
C GLU A 384 -10.98 -15.29 8.34
N VAL A 385 -11.64 -16.44 8.55
CA VAL A 385 -11.44 -17.64 7.72
C VAL A 385 -11.94 -17.40 6.30
N LEU A 386 -13.12 -16.80 6.12
CA LEU A 386 -13.67 -16.48 4.81
C LEU A 386 -12.76 -15.51 4.03
N LEU A 387 -12.28 -14.46 4.70
CA LEU A 387 -11.34 -13.50 4.11
C LEU A 387 -10.03 -14.18 3.69
N SER A 388 -9.48 -15.04 4.56
CA SER A 388 -8.26 -15.79 4.26
C SER A 388 -8.44 -16.73 3.07
N ARG A 389 -9.61 -17.37 2.97
CA ARG A 389 -9.96 -18.24 1.84
C ARG A 389 -10.13 -17.47 0.54
N ALA A 390 -10.75 -16.28 0.58
CA ALA A 390 -10.92 -15.40 -0.57
C ALA A 390 -9.56 -14.94 -1.11
N ARG A 391 -8.64 -14.47 -0.23
CA ARG A 391 -7.27 -14.09 -0.61
C ARG A 391 -6.50 -15.25 -1.24
N ALA A 392 -6.60 -16.45 -0.66
CA ALA A 392 -5.95 -17.64 -1.21
C ALA A 392 -6.50 -18.00 -2.61
N ALA A 393 -7.81 -17.86 -2.83
CA ALA A 393 -8.44 -18.10 -4.12
C ALA A 393 -8.00 -17.07 -5.18
N GLU A 394 -7.94 -15.78 -4.82
CA GLU A 394 -7.44 -14.71 -5.69
C GLU A 394 -5.97 -14.93 -6.08
N GLN A 395 -5.11 -15.24 -5.12
CA GLN A 395 -3.70 -15.54 -5.36
C GLN A 395 -3.54 -16.73 -6.32
N LYS A 396 -4.36 -17.77 -6.15
CA LYS A 396 -4.38 -18.95 -7.03
C LYS A 396 -4.84 -18.59 -8.44
N GLN A 397 -5.85 -17.73 -8.58
CA GLN A 397 -6.33 -17.26 -9.88
C GLN A 397 -5.24 -16.49 -10.64
N LEU A 398 -4.55 -15.57 -9.97
CA LEU A 398 -3.42 -14.83 -10.54
C LEU A 398 -2.30 -15.77 -10.97
N ALA A 399 -1.90 -16.71 -10.11
CA ALA A 399 -0.87 -17.70 -10.43
C ALA A 399 -1.25 -18.59 -11.63
N ASN A 400 -2.51 -19.00 -11.73
CA ASN A 400 -3.01 -19.75 -12.88
C ASN A 400 -3.04 -18.92 -14.16
N GLY A 401 -3.39 -17.63 -14.05
CA GLY A 401 -3.32 -16.68 -15.16
C GLY A 401 -1.88 -16.53 -15.67
N ASP A 402 -0.93 -16.36 -14.76
CA ASP A 402 0.49 -16.24 -15.07
C ASP A 402 1.05 -17.52 -15.70
N LYS A 403 0.68 -18.69 -15.16
CA LYS A 403 1.05 -20.00 -15.72
C LYS A 403 0.53 -20.18 -17.14
N THR A 404 -0.70 -19.76 -17.40
CA THR A 404 -1.29 -19.81 -18.76
C THR A 404 -0.54 -18.90 -19.72
N ARG A 405 -0.20 -17.67 -19.30
CA ARG A 405 0.59 -16.75 -20.14
C ARG A 405 2.01 -17.27 -20.39
N ALA A 406 2.65 -17.84 -19.37
CA ALA A 406 3.95 -18.46 -19.51
C ALA A 406 3.92 -19.64 -20.48
N GLY A 407 2.89 -20.49 -20.42
CA GLY A 407 2.70 -21.60 -21.36
C GLY A 407 2.58 -21.12 -22.81
N LYS A 408 1.79 -20.07 -23.07
CA LYS A 408 1.68 -19.48 -24.42
C LYS A 408 3.02 -18.93 -24.93
N LEU A 409 3.78 -18.26 -24.07
CA LEU A 409 5.11 -17.76 -24.44
C LEU A 409 6.10 -18.89 -24.69
N GLU A 410 6.04 -19.99 -23.93
CA GLU A 410 6.85 -21.19 -24.19
C GLU A 410 6.48 -21.84 -25.53
N GLU A 411 5.19 -21.92 -25.87
CA GLU A 411 4.72 -22.41 -27.17
C GLU A 411 5.21 -21.50 -28.32
N GLU A 412 5.11 -20.18 -28.17
CA GLU A 412 5.65 -19.22 -29.15
C GLU A 412 7.18 -19.36 -29.32
N ILE A 413 7.92 -19.51 -28.22
CA ILE A 413 9.38 -19.74 -28.27
C ILE A 413 9.70 -21.06 -28.96
N GLN A 414 8.96 -22.13 -28.67
CA GLN A 414 9.14 -23.42 -29.33
C GLN A 414 8.86 -23.31 -30.84
N GLN A 415 7.81 -22.60 -31.23
CA GLN A 415 7.49 -22.36 -32.63
C GLN A 415 8.61 -21.57 -33.33
N LEU A 416 9.08 -20.47 -32.73
CA LEU A 416 10.16 -19.67 -33.30
C LEU A 416 11.47 -20.46 -33.43
N ARG A 417 11.77 -21.34 -32.47
CA ARG A 417 12.94 -22.24 -32.56
C ARG A 417 12.81 -23.23 -33.71
N LYS A 418 11.63 -23.80 -33.90
CA LYS A 418 11.35 -24.70 -35.02
C LYS A 418 11.47 -23.96 -36.36
N ASP A 419 10.88 -22.77 -36.47
CA ASP A 419 10.98 -21.95 -37.67
C ASP A 419 12.44 -21.58 -37.99
N LEU A 420 13.26 -21.32 -36.97
CA LEU A 420 14.69 -21.06 -37.11
C LEU A 420 15.43 -22.31 -37.63
N GLU A 421 15.16 -23.49 -37.07
CA GLU A 421 15.76 -24.75 -37.49
C GLU A 421 15.37 -25.10 -38.94
N ASP A 422 14.09 -24.96 -39.30
CA ASP A 422 13.61 -25.15 -40.67
C ASP A 422 14.29 -24.18 -41.66
N SER A 423 14.52 -22.93 -41.24
CA SER A 423 15.26 -21.93 -42.03
C SER A 423 16.73 -22.32 -42.20
N GLN A 424 17.40 -22.75 -41.13
CA GLN A 424 18.81 -23.22 -41.15
C GLN A 424 18.97 -24.46 -42.02
N ASN A 425 18.06 -25.43 -41.91
CA ASN A 425 18.03 -26.62 -42.77
C ASN A 425 17.85 -26.23 -44.24
N GLY A 426 16.92 -25.31 -44.51
CA GLY A 426 16.73 -24.77 -45.86
C GLY A 426 17.97 -24.07 -46.42
N GLN A 427 18.67 -23.26 -45.62
CA GLN A 427 19.93 -22.62 -46.01
C GLN A 427 21.03 -23.67 -46.28
N THR A 428 21.15 -24.67 -45.42
CA THR A 428 22.11 -25.78 -45.57
C THR A 428 21.87 -26.53 -46.88
N MET A 429 20.62 -26.87 -47.19
CA MET A 429 20.27 -27.50 -48.48
C MET A 429 20.64 -26.64 -49.70
N LEU A 430 20.48 -25.30 -49.61
CA LEU A 430 20.86 -24.40 -50.69
C LEU A 430 22.38 -24.35 -50.87
N ILE A 431 23.14 -24.34 -49.76
CA ILE A 431 24.60 -24.42 -49.75
C ILE A 431 25.07 -25.74 -50.38
N ASP A 432 24.48 -26.88 -49.99
CA ASP A 432 24.85 -28.19 -50.55
C ASP A 432 24.58 -28.27 -52.05
N LYS A 433 23.43 -27.74 -52.51
CA LYS A 433 23.12 -27.63 -53.94
C LYS A 433 24.15 -26.75 -54.68
N LEU A 434 24.60 -25.66 -54.05
CA LEU A 434 25.62 -24.79 -54.62
C LEU A 434 26.98 -25.49 -54.72
N ILE A 435 27.39 -26.21 -53.66
CA ILE A 435 28.62 -27.02 -53.63
C ILE A 435 28.58 -28.11 -54.71
N GLN A 436 27.44 -28.81 -54.87
CA GLN A 436 27.28 -29.83 -55.91
C GLN A 436 27.44 -29.25 -57.32
N CYS A 437 26.93 -28.03 -57.57
CA CYS A 437 27.14 -27.33 -58.84
C CYS A 437 28.60 -26.91 -59.06
N CYS A 438 29.33 -26.53 -58.02
CA CYS A 438 30.76 -26.24 -58.13
C CYS A 438 31.60 -27.48 -58.47
N LYS A 439 31.13 -28.70 -58.14
CA LYS A 439 31.82 -29.96 -58.45
C LYS A 439 31.58 -30.47 -59.88
N GLU A 440 30.47 -30.09 -60.53
CA GLU A 440 30.17 -30.45 -61.93
C GLU A 440 29.81 -29.19 -62.75
N PRO A 441 30.78 -28.57 -63.46
CA PRO A 441 30.61 -27.28 -64.12
C PRO A 441 29.86 -27.43 -65.45
N ASN A 442 28.56 -27.72 -65.37
CA ASN A 442 27.66 -27.60 -66.51
C ASN A 442 26.95 -26.25 -66.46
N ALA A 443 27.22 -25.38 -67.45
CA ALA A 443 26.72 -24.02 -67.52
C ALA A 443 25.18 -23.92 -67.55
N GLU A 444 24.50 -24.86 -68.21
CA GLU A 444 23.02 -24.86 -68.27
C GLU A 444 22.39 -25.30 -66.94
N ARG A 445 22.98 -26.30 -66.28
CA ARG A 445 22.53 -26.76 -64.96
C ARG A 445 22.69 -25.66 -63.91
N THR A 446 23.81 -24.95 -63.98
CA THR A 446 24.14 -23.83 -63.09
C THR A 446 23.15 -22.66 -63.27
N GLN A 447 22.80 -22.30 -64.52
CA GLN A 447 21.80 -21.25 -64.79
C GLN A 447 20.39 -21.61 -64.30
N ARG A 448 19.95 -22.87 -64.48
CA ARG A 448 18.64 -23.32 -63.93
C ARG A 448 18.60 -23.27 -62.41
N LEU A 449 19.72 -23.56 -61.74
CA LEU A 449 19.80 -23.50 -60.28
C LEU A 449 19.73 -22.06 -59.76
N PHE A 450 20.43 -21.11 -60.40
CA PHE A 450 20.34 -19.70 -60.05
C PHE A 450 18.95 -19.09 -60.28
N ALA A 451 18.21 -19.59 -61.28
CA ALA A 451 16.80 -19.24 -61.47
C ALA A 451 15.92 -19.81 -60.33
N SER A 452 16.10 -21.08 -59.98
CA SER A 452 15.39 -21.71 -58.86
C SER A 452 15.70 -21.08 -57.50
N LEU A 453 16.96 -20.66 -57.26
CA LEU A 453 17.39 -19.96 -56.05
C LEU A 453 16.78 -18.57 -55.96
N ARG A 454 16.66 -17.85 -57.09
CA ARG A 454 15.97 -16.57 -57.16
C ARG A 454 14.49 -16.72 -56.83
N ASP A 455 13.80 -17.67 -57.46
CA ASP A 455 12.39 -17.97 -57.19
C ASP A 455 12.15 -18.37 -55.72
N GLU A 456 13.07 -19.12 -55.11
CA GLU A 456 12.93 -19.56 -53.72
C GLU A 456 13.26 -18.46 -52.70
N LEU A 457 14.21 -17.55 -53.01
CA LEU A 457 14.44 -16.33 -52.24
C LEU A 457 13.25 -15.38 -52.30
N GLU A 458 12.64 -15.22 -53.48
CA GLU A 458 11.50 -14.34 -53.71
C GLU A 458 10.21 -14.89 -53.05
N LYS A 459 10.06 -16.21 -52.96
CA LYS A 459 8.98 -16.86 -52.17
C LYS A 459 9.17 -16.78 -50.65
N ARG A 460 10.40 -16.68 -50.15
CA ARG A 460 10.69 -16.60 -48.69
C ARG A 460 10.73 -15.16 -48.15
N ALA A 461 11.02 -14.18 -48.99
CA ALA A 461 11.03 -12.76 -48.65
C ALA A 461 9.73 -12.19 -48.02
N PRO A 462 8.51 -12.64 -48.36
CA PRO A 462 7.29 -12.04 -47.81
C PRO A 462 7.03 -12.35 -46.33
N ARG A 463 7.67 -13.40 -45.76
CA ARG A 463 7.35 -13.86 -44.39
C ARG A 463 8.01 -13.06 -43.28
N LEU A 464 9.00 -12.23 -43.58
CA LEU A 464 9.72 -11.40 -42.58
C LEU A 464 9.04 -10.05 -42.29
N SER A 465 8.06 -9.63 -43.10
CA SER A 465 7.47 -8.28 -43.02
C SER A 465 6.19 -8.17 -42.16
N ILE A 466 5.57 -9.30 -41.77
CA ILE A 466 4.22 -9.28 -41.17
C ILE A 466 4.21 -9.18 -39.63
N ASN A 467 5.32 -9.43 -38.93
CA ASN A 467 5.32 -9.52 -37.46
C ASN A 467 5.66 -8.23 -36.68
N ASN A 468 5.88 -7.10 -37.34
CA ASN A 468 6.29 -5.85 -36.66
C ASN A 468 5.18 -4.79 -36.50
N GLY A 469 3.92 -5.23 -36.35
CA GLY A 469 2.77 -4.32 -36.33
C GLY A 469 1.65 -4.73 -35.37
N LYS A 470 1.91 -4.80 -34.06
CA LYS A 470 0.85 -4.68 -33.04
C LYS A 470 1.23 -3.65 -31.99
N LYS A 471 0.86 -2.40 -32.28
CA LYS A 471 0.67 -1.31 -31.31
C LYS A 471 -0.43 -1.71 -30.33
N GLY A 472 -0.26 -1.31 -29.07
CA GLY A 472 -1.11 -1.70 -27.94
C GLY A 472 -2.55 -1.17 -27.99
N PRO A 473 -3.44 -1.69 -27.12
CA PRO A 473 -4.82 -1.25 -27.08
C PRO A 473 -4.91 0.10 -26.36
N ALA A 474 -5.45 1.08 -27.06
CA ALA A 474 -6.15 2.18 -26.44
C ALA A 474 -7.56 1.69 -26.15
N ASP A 475 -7.96 1.66 -24.89
CA ASP A 475 -9.37 1.60 -24.50
C ASP A 475 -9.63 2.66 -23.45
N GLY A 476 -10.20 3.76 -23.93
CA GLY A 476 -10.92 4.73 -23.16
C GLY A 476 -12.09 5.19 -24.02
N HIS A 477 -13.30 4.82 -23.60
CA HIS A 477 -14.45 5.71 -23.34
C HIS A 477 -15.81 5.24 -23.93
N VAL A 478 -16.80 5.21 -23.01
CA VAL A 478 -18.27 5.38 -23.10
C VAL A 478 -19.16 4.28 -23.67
N GLY A 479 -20.10 3.82 -22.83
CA GLY A 479 -21.37 3.27 -23.26
C GLY A 479 -22.23 2.69 -22.14
N SER A 480 -23.08 3.55 -21.55
CA SER A 480 -24.22 3.30 -20.61
C SER A 480 -23.93 3.00 -19.14
#